data_AF-S8CJF3-F1
#
_entry.id   AF-S8CJF3-F1
#
_cell.length_a   1.000
_cell.length_b   1.000
_cell.length_c   1.000
_cell.angle_alpha   90.00
_cell.angle_beta   90.00
_cell.angle_gamma   90.00
#
_symmetry.space_group_name_H-M   'P 1'
#
loop_
_entity.id
_entity.type
_entity.pdbx_description
1 polymer ?
#
loop_
_entity_poly.entity_id
_entity_poly.type
_entity_poly.pdbx_seq_one_letter_code
_entity_poly.pdbx_strand_id
1 'polypeptide(L)'
;VDNLRKYVHSSGIYDKVELVVVSPLLRTMQTAVGVFGGDGYVNGADVPALMVENSWSNDHPAISSLNSPPFVAMELCREHLGQHWCDKRRSISEYKPIFPAIDFSLIESDDDVLWKHDIREKNEELAARGLKFFDWLSKRKEKEIAVVTHSGFLVHTLEAFGKDCSPPSLKIEI
;
A
#
# COMPACT_ATOMS: atom_id res chain seq x y z
N VAL A 1 9.11 7.36 -9.31
CA VAL A 1 9.12 5.98 -8.79
C VAL A 1 10.45 5.30 -9.06
N ASP A 2 11.00 5.39 -10.28
CA ASP A 2 12.25 4.72 -10.66
C ASP A 2 13.46 5.01 -9.76
N ASN A 3 13.65 6.26 -9.33
CA ASN A 3 14.73 6.61 -8.41
C ASN A 3 14.56 5.93 -7.04
N LEU A 4 13.32 5.83 -6.55
CA LEU A 4 13.01 5.15 -5.29
C LEU A 4 13.23 3.64 -5.43
N ARG A 5 12.79 3.03 -6.55
CA ARG A 5 13.08 1.62 -6.86
C ARG A 5 14.60 1.38 -6.82
N LYS A 6 15.37 2.15 -7.59
CA LYS A 6 16.83 2.04 -7.63
C LYS A 6 17.44 2.09 -6.22
N TYR A 7 17.01 3.04 -5.40
CA TYR A 7 17.47 3.17 -4.02
C TYR A 7 17.14 1.90 -3.20
N VAL A 8 15.87 1.48 -3.16
CA VAL A 8 15.38 0.32 -2.38
C VAL A 8 16.10 -0.98 -2.76
N HIS A 9 16.40 -1.18 -4.05
CA HIS A 9 17.18 -2.33 -4.50
C HIS A 9 18.67 -2.19 -4.13
N SER A 10 19.27 -1.02 -4.37
CA SER A 10 20.70 -0.81 -4.09
C SER A 10 21.06 -0.84 -2.61
N SER A 11 20.11 -0.54 -1.72
CA SER A 11 20.29 -0.55 -0.27
C SER A 11 20.13 -1.94 0.36
N GLY A 12 19.71 -2.94 -0.43
CA GLY A 12 19.37 -4.28 0.07
C GLY A 12 18.11 -4.31 0.93
N ILE A 13 17.29 -3.24 0.91
CA ILE A 13 15.98 -3.23 1.57
C ILE A 13 15.06 -4.21 0.85
N TYR A 14 15.05 -4.19 -0.48
CA TYR A 14 14.20 -5.05 -1.31
C TYR A 14 14.30 -6.53 -0.90
N ASP A 15 15.54 -7.03 -0.75
CA ASP A 15 15.82 -8.44 -0.47
C ASP A 15 15.38 -8.90 0.92
N LYS A 16 15.10 -7.96 1.83
CA LYS A 16 14.65 -8.26 3.20
C LYS A 16 13.14 -8.26 3.32
N VAL A 17 12.43 -7.54 2.46
CA VAL A 17 10.97 -7.38 2.59
C VAL A 17 10.28 -8.72 2.37
N GLU A 18 9.52 -9.16 3.39
CA GLU A 18 8.77 -10.40 3.38
C GLU A 18 7.30 -10.20 2.97
N LEU A 19 6.79 -8.95 3.09
CA LEU A 19 5.41 -8.58 2.74
C LEU A 19 5.34 -7.09 2.38
N VAL A 20 4.58 -6.76 1.34
CA VAL A 20 4.18 -5.39 1.01
C VAL A 20 2.71 -5.20 1.37
N VAL A 21 2.43 -4.30 2.31
CA VAL A 21 1.08 -3.89 2.69
C VAL A 21 0.78 -2.55 2.04
N VAL A 22 -0.32 -2.47 1.30
CA VAL A 22 -0.62 -1.31 0.46
C VAL A 22 -2.02 -0.77 0.69
N SER A 23 -2.14 0.55 0.75
CA SER A 23 -3.46 1.20 0.72
C SER A 23 -4.15 0.94 -0.63
N PRO A 24 -5.45 0.59 -0.67
CA PRO A 24 -6.19 0.31 -1.90
C PRO A 24 -6.55 1.56 -2.72
N LEU A 25 -5.81 2.66 -2.55
CA LEU A 25 -5.91 3.83 -3.43
C LEU A 25 -4.95 3.64 -4.62
N LEU A 26 -5.45 3.92 -5.82
CA LEU A 26 -4.73 3.65 -7.07
C LEU A 26 -3.29 4.18 -7.06
N ARG A 27 -3.10 5.43 -6.62
CA ARG A 27 -1.77 6.07 -6.51
C ARG A 27 -0.78 5.26 -5.67
N THR A 28 -1.26 4.62 -4.62
CA THR A 28 -0.46 3.84 -3.69
C THR A 28 -0.14 2.48 -4.27
N MET A 29 -1.12 1.80 -4.87
CA MET A 29 -0.87 0.51 -5.54
C MET A 29 0.13 0.66 -6.68
N GLN A 30 -0.02 1.67 -7.53
CA GLN A 30 0.95 1.98 -8.60
C GLN A 30 2.36 2.25 -8.06
N THR A 31 2.47 2.98 -6.95
CA THR A 31 3.76 3.21 -6.30
C THR A 31 4.35 1.92 -5.75
N ALA A 32 3.54 1.10 -5.06
CA ALA A 32 3.98 -0.14 -4.45
C ALA A 32 4.50 -1.12 -5.50
N VAL A 33 3.76 -1.35 -6.58
CA VAL A 33 4.19 -2.27 -7.66
C VAL A 33 5.40 -1.72 -8.41
N GLY A 34 5.50 -0.40 -8.61
CA GLY A 34 6.67 0.19 -9.26
C GLY A 34 7.95 0.14 -8.42
N VAL A 35 7.84 0.20 -7.09
CA VAL A 35 8.99 0.12 -6.18
C VAL A 35 9.38 -1.32 -5.88
N PHE A 36 8.40 -2.16 -5.51
CA PHE A 36 8.62 -3.51 -4.97
C PHE A 36 8.24 -4.63 -5.95
N GLY A 37 7.86 -4.32 -7.18
CA GLY A 37 7.56 -5.34 -8.18
C GLY A 37 8.81 -6.04 -8.71
N GLY A 38 8.62 -7.23 -9.29
CA GLY A 38 9.67 -7.97 -9.94
C GLY A 38 10.18 -7.28 -11.20
N ASP A 39 11.36 -7.69 -11.68
CA ASP A 39 11.85 -7.25 -12.97
C ASP A 39 10.96 -7.75 -14.12
N GLY A 40 11.08 -7.13 -15.29
CA GLY A 40 10.19 -7.34 -16.44
C GLY A 40 9.92 -8.81 -16.78
N TYR A 41 8.73 -9.07 -17.32
CA TYR A 41 8.20 -10.41 -17.59
C TYR A 41 9.23 -11.32 -18.28
N VAL A 42 9.63 -12.41 -17.61
CA VAL A 42 10.49 -13.43 -18.20
C VAL A 42 9.57 -14.41 -18.94
N ASN A 43 9.71 -14.46 -20.28
CA ASN A 43 8.94 -15.38 -21.12
C ASN A 43 8.98 -16.82 -20.56
N GLY A 44 7.83 -17.35 -20.14
CA GLY A 44 7.66 -18.75 -19.72
C GLY A 44 7.41 -19.00 -18.23
N ALA A 45 7.38 -17.97 -17.37
CA ALA A 45 6.91 -18.10 -15.99
C ALA A 45 5.40 -17.84 -15.92
N ASP A 46 4.60 -18.85 -15.55
CA ASP A 46 3.15 -18.75 -15.34
C ASP A 46 2.84 -18.07 -14.00
N VAL A 47 3.28 -16.82 -13.83
CA VAL A 47 3.03 -16.00 -12.64
C VAL A 47 2.18 -14.78 -12.98
N PRO A 48 1.17 -14.45 -12.16
CA PRO A 48 0.31 -13.30 -12.42
C PRO A 48 1.12 -11.99 -12.38
N ALA A 49 0.77 -11.04 -13.24
CA ALA A 49 1.39 -9.72 -13.19
C ALA A 49 1.01 -8.98 -11.90
N LEU A 50 1.94 -8.21 -11.33
CA LEU A 50 1.59 -7.21 -10.31
C LEU A 50 0.86 -6.03 -10.93
N MET A 51 1.17 -5.69 -12.18
CA MET A 51 0.43 -4.71 -12.95
C MET A 51 0.45 -5.09 -14.43
N VAL A 52 -0.72 -5.18 -15.06
CA VAL A 52 -0.84 -5.52 -16.49
C VAL A 52 -0.45 -4.34 -17.38
N GLU A 53 0.07 -4.64 -18.58
CA GLU A 53 0.40 -3.63 -19.59
C GLU A 53 -0.83 -2.79 -19.98
N ASN A 54 -0.59 -1.54 -20.37
CA ASN A 54 -1.59 -0.63 -20.95
C ASN A 54 -2.91 -0.45 -20.18
N SER A 55 -2.95 -0.80 -18.88
CA SER A 55 -4.16 -0.72 -18.06
C SER A 55 -4.72 0.70 -17.93
N TRP A 56 -3.90 1.74 -18.17
CA TRP A 56 -4.29 3.14 -17.92
C TRP A 56 -3.63 4.17 -18.84
N SER A 57 -3.60 3.93 -20.15
CA SER A 57 -3.26 4.94 -21.20
C SER A 57 -1.82 5.50 -21.21
N ASN A 58 -0.92 4.98 -20.39
CA ASN A 58 0.51 5.22 -20.49
C ASN A 58 1.19 3.90 -20.88
N ASP A 59 2.04 3.92 -21.89
CA ASP A 59 2.79 2.76 -22.41
C ASP A 59 3.82 2.26 -21.38
N HIS A 60 3.35 1.74 -20.25
CA HIS A 60 4.19 1.06 -19.26
C HIS A 60 4.30 -0.43 -19.60
N PRO A 61 5.49 -1.04 -19.46
CA PRO A 61 5.61 -2.48 -19.53
C PRO A 61 4.86 -3.11 -18.35
N ALA A 62 4.37 -4.34 -18.52
CA ALA A 62 3.82 -5.10 -17.42
C ALA A 62 4.87 -5.30 -16.31
N ILE A 63 4.43 -5.24 -15.05
CA ILE A 63 5.29 -5.51 -13.88
C ILE A 63 5.02 -6.93 -13.40
N SER A 64 6.06 -7.76 -13.34
CA SER A 64 5.97 -9.15 -12.91
C SER A 64 5.85 -9.25 -11.39
N SER A 65 5.16 -10.28 -10.89
CA SER A 65 5.25 -10.68 -9.48
C SER A 65 6.41 -11.67 -9.21
N LEU A 66 7.20 -12.00 -10.23
CA LEU A 66 8.32 -12.93 -10.09
C LEU A 66 9.39 -12.32 -9.17
N ASN A 67 9.83 -13.08 -8.17
CA ASN A 67 10.82 -12.63 -7.19
C ASN A 67 10.44 -11.35 -6.43
N SER A 68 9.15 -10.99 -6.41
CA SER A 68 8.64 -9.94 -5.54
C SER A 68 8.05 -10.55 -4.26
N PRO A 69 8.09 -9.83 -3.13
CA PRO A 69 7.30 -10.22 -1.96
C PRO A 69 5.80 -10.25 -2.29
N PRO A 70 4.98 -10.98 -1.51
CA PRO A 70 3.53 -10.90 -1.62
C PRO A 70 3.01 -9.48 -1.33
N PHE A 71 1.91 -9.12 -1.99
CA PHE A 71 1.24 -7.82 -1.81
C PHE A 71 -0.14 -8.03 -1.22
N VAL A 72 -0.51 -7.25 -0.21
CA VAL A 72 -1.85 -7.27 0.38
C VAL A 72 -2.43 -5.86 0.47
N ALA A 73 -3.65 -5.69 -0.05
CA ALA A 73 -4.39 -4.44 0.03
C ALA A 73 -5.13 -4.34 1.37
N MET A 74 -5.01 -3.18 2.04
CA MET A 74 -5.53 -2.98 3.39
C MET A 74 -6.27 -1.64 3.53
N GLU A 75 -7.56 -1.68 3.88
CA GLU A 75 -8.38 -0.48 4.08
C GLU A 75 -7.88 0.38 5.25
N LEU A 76 -7.33 -0.24 6.29
CA LEU A 76 -6.93 0.47 7.52
C LEU A 76 -5.79 1.47 7.31
N CYS A 77 -4.95 1.32 6.28
CA CYS A 77 -3.82 2.22 6.01
C CYS A 77 -4.10 3.23 4.88
N ARG A 78 -5.38 3.56 4.63
CA ARG A 78 -5.78 4.63 3.71
C ARG A 78 -5.51 6.02 4.29
N GLU A 79 -5.39 6.99 3.40
CA GLU A 79 -5.57 8.42 3.71
C GLU A 79 -6.92 8.66 4.40
N HIS A 80 -7.15 9.86 4.89
CA HIS A 80 -8.45 10.29 5.38
C HIS A 80 -9.61 9.88 4.46
N LEU A 81 -10.65 9.35 5.07
CA LEU A 81 -11.85 8.93 4.35
C LEU A 81 -12.81 10.10 4.11
N GLY A 82 -13.47 10.08 2.96
CA GLY A 82 -14.56 10.99 2.61
C GLY A 82 -14.16 12.37 2.12
N GLN A 83 -15.16 13.15 1.66
CA GLN A 83 -15.08 14.51 1.08
C GLN A 83 -14.23 14.65 -0.19
N HIS A 84 -12.96 14.27 -0.16
CA HIS A 84 -12.05 14.40 -1.28
C HIS A 84 -12.15 13.18 -2.19
N TRP A 85 -12.56 13.41 -3.44
CA TRP A 85 -12.71 12.37 -4.46
C TRP A 85 -11.43 11.58 -4.73
N CYS A 86 -10.26 12.21 -4.58
CA CYS A 86 -8.99 11.52 -4.72
C CYS A 86 -8.77 10.45 -3.63
N ASP A 87 -9.48 10.51 -2.51
CA ASP A 87 -9.40 9.54 -1.42
C ASP A 87 -10.47 8.45 -1.52
N LYS A 88 -11.28 8.46 -2.58
CA LYS A 88 -12.20 7.37 -2.92
C LYS A 88 -11.47 6.35 -3.79
N ARG A 89 -11.52 5.07 -3.42
CA ARG A 89 -11.01 3.99 -4.28
C ARG A 89 -12.05 3.58 -5.33
N ARG A 90 -11.58 2.97 -6.41
CA ARG A 90 -12.44 2.25 -7.36
C ARG A 90 -12.89 0.91 -6.79
N SER A 91 -13.79 0.24 -7.50
CA SER A 91 -14.24 -1.10 -7.12
C SER A 91 -13.08 -2.11 -7.17
N ILE A 92 -13.17 -3.17 -6.37
CA ILE A 92 -12.18 -4.25 -6.43
C ILE A 92 -12.28 -5.02 -7.75
N SER A 93 -13.48 -5.12 -8.31
CA SER A 93 -13.75 -5.66 -9.65
C SER A 93 -13.02 -4.88 -10.75
N GLU A 94 -12.85 -3.56 -10.61
CA GLU A 94 -12.00 -2.76 -11.51
C GLU A 94 -10.50 -2.95 -11.25
N TYR A 95 -10.08 -3.18 -10.00
CA TYR A 95 -8.66 -3.34 -9.67
C TYR A 95 -8.10 -4.72 -9.98
N LYS A 96 -8.86 -5.81 -9.79
CA LYS A 96 -8.38 -7.19 -9.96
C LYS A 96 -7.81 -7.47 -11.37
N PRO A 97 -8.42 -7.04 -12.48
CA PRO A 97 -7.85 -7.23 -13.82
C PRO A 97 -6.53 -6.49 -14.03
N ILE A 98 -6.26 -5.48 -13.21
CA ILE A 98 -5.18 -4.52 -13.39
C ILE A 98 -3.99 -4.88 -12.50
N PHE A 99 -4.28 -5.28 -11.26
CA PHE A 99 -3.31 -5.71 -10.26
C PHE A 99 -3.59 -7.16 -9.81
N PRO A 100 -3.49 -8.16 -10.72
CA PRO A 100 -3.97 -9.51 -10.41
C PRO A 100 -3.18 -10.22 -9.31
N ALA A 101 -1.93 -9.83 -9.05
CA ALA A 101 -1.12 -10.39 -7.97
C ALA A 101 -1.24 -9.64 -6.62
N ILE A 102 -2.05 -8.58 -6.50
CA ILE A 102 -2.36 -7.96 -5.20
C ILE A 102 -3.49 -8.74 -4.54
N ASP A 103 -3.28 -9.19 -3.31
CA ASP A 103 -4.32 -9.84 -2.51
C ASP A 103 -5.31 -8.81 -1.94
N PHE A 104 -6.55 -8.87 -2.40
CA PHE A 104 -7.66 -8.06 -1.93
C PHE A 104 -8.60 -8.80 -0.96
N SER A 105 -8.22 -9.99 -0.47
CA SER A 105 -9.06 -10.85 0.39
C SER A 105 -9.46 -10.20 1.72
N LEU A 106 -8.69 -9.21 2.18
CA LEU A 106 -8.99 -8.45 3.41
C LEU A 106 -9.99 -7.30 3.19
N ILE A 107 -10.45 -7.09 1.96
CA ILE A 107 -11.45 -6.07 1.63
C ILE A 107 -12.82 -6.72 1.53
N GLU A 108 -13.73 -6.30 2.42
CA GLU A 108 -15.05 -6.93 2.55
C GLU A 108 -16.04 -6.52 1.46
N SER A 109 -15.94 -5.29 0.93
CA SER A 109 -16.88 -4.72 -0.02
C SER A 109 -16.22 -4.41 -1.36
N ASP A 110 -16.89 -4.75 -2.47
CA ASP A 110 -16.42 -4.40 -3.81
C ASP A 110 -16.36 -2.88 -3.99
N ASP A 111 -17.45 -2.19 -3.66
CA ASP A 111 -17.51 -0.73 -3.68
C ASP A 111 -16.87 -0.10 -2.43
N ASP A 112 -16.46 1.16 -2.57
CA ASP A 112 -15.90 1.96 -1.47
C ASP A 112 -17.01 2.50 -0.55
N VAL A 113 -17.48 1.63 0.35
CA VAL A 113 -18.53 1.96 1.35
C VAL A 113 -18.00 2.80 2.53
N LEU A 114 -16.68 2.84 2.71
CA LEU A 114 -16.04 3.59 3.80
C LEU A 114 -15.93 5.09 3.48
N TRP A 115 -15.78 5.43 2.20
CA TRP A 115 -15.74 6.82 1.76
C TRP A 115 -17.14 7.44 1.70
N LYS A 116 -17.33 8.58 2.35
CA LYS A 116 -18.60 9.33 2.37
C LYS A 116 -18.42 10.70 1.75
N HIS A 117 -19.33 11.10 0.87
CA HIS A 117 -19.24 12.38 0.16
C HIS A 117 -19.26 13.58 1.12
N ASP A 118 -20.17 13.58 2.11
CA ASP A 118 -20.43 14.77 2.93
C ASP A 118 -19.66 14.79 4.26
N ILE A 119 -18.94 13.70 4.58
CA ILE A 119 -18.28 13.54 5.88
C ILE A 119 -16.82 13.22 5.65
N ARG A 120 -15.95 14.14 6.06
CA ARG A 120 -14.51 13.88 6.18
C ARG A 120 -14.23 13.22 7.52
N GLU A 121 -13.49 12.13 7.50
CA GLU A 121 -12.94 11.49 8.70
C GLU A 121 -12.12 12.48 9.51
N LYS A 122 -12.31 12.49 10.82
CA LYS A 122 -11.55 13.35 11.73
C LYS A 122 -10.16 12.78 11.99
N ASN A 123 -9.21 13.63 12.38
CA ASN A 123 -7.85 13.21 12.70
C ASN A 123 -7.83 12.15 13.82
N GLU A 124 -8.71 12.26 14.81
CA GLU A 124 -8.82 11.30 15.91
C GLU A 124 -9.36 9.93 15.44
N GLU A 125 -10.31 9.95 14.50
CA GLU A 125 -10.87 8.73 13.90
C GLU A 125 -9.83 8.04 13.02
N LEU A 126 -9.11 8.80 12.20
CA LEU A 126 -7.99 8.30 11.41
C LEU A 126 -6.90 7.71 12.31
N ALA A 127 -6.51 8.41 13.38
CA ALA A 127 -5.51 7.92 14.32
C ALA A 127 -5.97 6.61 14.98
N ALA A 128 -7.22 6.53 15.44
CA ALA A 128 -7.79 5.30 16.00
C ALA A 128 -7.79 4.14 14.99
N ARG A 129 -8.08 4.43 13.71
CA ARG A 129 -7.98 3.45 12.61
C ARG A 129 -6.52 3.03 12.37
N GLY A 130 -5.57 3.96 12.43
CA GLY A 130 -4.15 3.68 12.32
C GLY A 130 -3.61 2.82 13.47
N LEU A 131 -4.09 3.00 14.69
CA LEU A 131 -3.72 2.14 15.81
C LEU A 131 -4.24 0.70 15.62
N LYS A 132 -5.44 0.52 15.06
CA LYS A 132 -5.93 -0.82 14.66
C LYS A 132 -5.07 -1.44 13.56
N PHE A 133 -4.57 -0.64 12.62
CA PHE A 133 -3.63 -1.10 11.61
C PHE A 133 -2.31 -1.59 12.24
N PHE A 134 -1.76 -0.86 13.21
CA PHE A 134 -0.54 -1.27 13.92
C PHE A 134 -0.74 -2.51 14.81
N ASP A 135 -1.89 -2.63 15.48
CA ASP A 135 -2.27 -3.86 16.17
C ASP A 135 -2.33 -5.06 15.20
N TRP A 136 -2.93 -4.89 14.03
CA TRP A 136 -2.90 -5.92 12.98
C TRP A 136 -1.47 -6.25 12.51
N LEU A 137 -0.64 -5.24 12.26
CA LEU A 137 0.77 -5.43 11.87
C LEU A 137 1.55 -6.22 12.94
N SER A 138 1.34 -5.91 14.22
CA SER A 138 2.02 -6.58 15.34
C SER A 138 1.74 -8.08 15.45
N LYS A 139 0.65 -8.54 14.82
CA LYS A 139 0.22 -9.95 14.81
C LYS A 139 0.72 -10.70 13.58
N ARG A 140 1.41 -10.02 12.66
CA ARG A 140 2.00 -10.63 11.47
C ARG A 140 3.17 -11.53 11.85
N LYS A 141 3.36 -12.59 11.06
CA LYS A 141 4.50 -13.50 11.22
C LYS A 141 5.76 -12.95 10.55
N GLU A 142 5.57 -12.06 9.57
CA GLU A 142 6.63 -11.44 8.80
C GLU A 142 7.40 -10.44 9.67
N LYS A 143 8.72 -10.42 9.52
CA LYS A 143 9.62 -9.56 10.31
C LYS A 143 9.84 -8.20 9.67
N GLU A 144 9.98 -8.20 8.35
CA GLU A 144 10.32 -7.03 7.55
C GLU A 144 9.15 -6.74 6.59
N ILE A 145 8.35 -5.73 6.92
CA ILE A 145 7.13 -5.39 6.19
C ILE A 145 7.27 -3.99 5.60
N ALA A 146 7.12 -3.88 4.28
CA ALA A 146 7.01 -2.59 3.62
C ALA A 146 5.56 -2.12 3.65
N VAL A 147 5.31 -0.93 4.21
CA VAL A 147 3.98 -0.30 4.21
C VAL A 147 3.99 0.87 3.23
N VAL A 148 3.17 0.78 2.18
CA VAL A 148 2.97 1.88 1.23
C VAL A 148 1.62 2.53 1.51
N THR A 149 1.65 3.78 1.97
CA THR A 149 0.49 4.51 2.50
C THR A 149 0.59 6.01 2.16
N HIS A 150 0.01 6.90 2.96
CA HIS A 150 -0.17 8.32 2.70
C HIS A 150 0.36 9.17 3.85
N SER A 151 0.66 10.43 3.56
CA SER A 151 1.24 11.35 4.53
C SER A 151 0.28 11.66 5.69
N GLY A 152 -1.00 11.92 5.43
CA GLY A 152 -1.96 12.21 6.49
C GLY A 152 -2.16 11.01 7.43
N PHE A 153 -2.22 9.80 6.86
CA PHE A 153 -2.22 8.56 7.62
C PHE A 153 -1.01 8.45 8.56
N LEU A 154 0.20 8.62 8.03
CA LEU A 154 1.44 8.50 8.80
C LEU A 154 1.53 9.55 9.91
N VAL A 155 1.28 10.82 9.60
CA VAL A 155 1.40 11.93 10.54
C VAL A 155 0.50 11.71 11.76
N HIS A 156 -0.80 11.49 11.55
CA HIS A 156 -1.75 11.39 12.66
C HIS A 156 -1.64 10.06 13.42
N THR A 157 -1.33 8.96 12.72
CA THR A 157 -1.15 7.65 13.38
C THR A 157 0.10 7.62 14.23
N LEU A 158 1.24 8.10 13.73
CA LEU A 158 2.50 8.09 14.47
C LEU A 158 2.48 9.07 15.64
N GLU A 159 1.81 10.22 15.50
CA GLU A 159 1.61 11.15 16.60
C GLU A 159 0.81 10.51 17.74
N ALA A 160 -0.26 9.78 17.42
CA ALA A 160 -1.06 9.08 18.41
C ALA A 160 -0.30 7.91 19.05
N PHE A 161 0.39 7.10 18.25
CA PHE A 161 1.19 5.98 18.74
C PHE A 161 2.34 6.43 19.65
N GLY A 162 3.00 7.54 19.30
CA GLY A 162 4.11 8.10 20.05
C GLY A 162 3.72 8.72 21.40
N LYS A 163 2.43 9.01 21.65
CA LYS A 163 1.97 9.56 22.94
C LYS A 163 1.92 8.51 24.05
N ASP A 164 1.74 7.23 23.70
CA ASP A 164 1.75 6.11 24.65
C ASP A 164 3.16 5.54 24.90
N CYS A 165 4.12 5.87 24.04
CA CYS A 165 5.54 5.58 24.26
C CYS A 165 6.22 6.78 24.94
N SER A 166 6.83 6.59 26.11
CA SER A 166 7.85 7.55 26.61
C SER A 166 8.86 7.84 25.49
N PRO A 167 9.37 9.09 25.38
CA PRO A 167 9.66 9.73 24.10
C PRO A 167 10.48 8.84 23.18
N PRO A 168 9.98 8.49 21.98
CA PRO A 168 10.74 7.69 21.05
C PRO A 168 11.84 8.55 20.44
N SER A 169 13.06 8.02 20.45
CA SER A 169 14.17 8.46 19.61
C SER A 169 13.84 8.16 18.14
N LEU A 170 12.88 8.91 17.59
CA LEU A 170 12.61 8.96 16.16
C LEU A 170 13.83 9.56 15.47
N LYS A 171 14.68 8.70 14.91
CA LYS A 171 15.62 9.14 13.88
C LYS A 171 14.80 9.41 12.62
N ILE A 172 14.46 10.68 12.42
CA ILE A 172 14.00 11.18 11.13
C ILE A 172 15.27 11.37 10.29
N GLU A 173 15.49 10.49 9.33
CA GLU A 173 16.41 10.76 8.23
C GLU A 173 15.59 11.41 7.11
N ILE A 174 15.93 12.67 6.79
CA ILE A 174 15.38 13.47 5.67
C ILE A 174 16.21 13.19 4.42
#